data_AF-A0A497NMW8-F1
#
_entry.id   AF-A0A497NMW8-F1
#
_cell.length_a   1.000
_cell.length_b   1.000
_cell.length_c   1.000
_cell.angle_alpha   90.00
_cell.angle_beta   90.00
_cell.angle_gamma   90.00
#
_symmetry.space_group_name_H-M   'P 1'
#
loop_
_entity.id
_entity.type
_entity.pdbx_description
1 polymer ?
#
loop_
_entity_poly.entity_id
_entity_poly.type
_entity_poly.pdbx_seq_one_letter_code
_entity_poly.pdbx_strand_id
1 'polypeptide(L)'
;MDKSKFEFMTRVLDIIYLVIMVVVTQILSLPQILLGFLSLPLLIIIPYRVGLAVTFMLEKLHIGFHYSSKLFDVFLQWCLGVLILFFVTATLSYFSLFDVRWLIVFVFVMVSISIPSFSSLTKCCSKLGLNSFVYLVLVNGFVVVLILRFYSFPPPFQPGWDFFAEMSMYNKICYDNFFSVNTVDYSATIRFDFKSPVFPLIEGVVSLLLGVDFLTLCWTLPFMMVPLFGVFIYTMTMKMTGNKVASSLAGTFAVWTGDFSRPSQILPQQTAIAVVMIPLVIAIVWQEYKKQEMNTFPKLIV
;
A
#
# COMPACT_ATOMS: atom_id res chain seq x y z
N MET A 1 -28.77 5.90 -21.55
CA MET A 1 -27.53 5.11 -21.70
C MET A 1 -27.46 4.14 -20.53
N ASP A 2 -27.44 2.82 -20.79
CA ASP A 2 -27.51 1.81 -19.74
C ASP A 2 -26.36 1.95 -18.73
N LYS A 3 -26.72 1.99 -17.45
CA LYS A 3 -25.78 2.11 -16.33
C LYS A 3 -24.73 0.99 -16.35
N SER A 4 -25.10 -0.19 -16.86
CA SER A 4 -24.19 -1.33 -17.06
C SER A 4 -23.14 -1.09 -18.17
N LYS A 5 -23.52 -0.43 -19.27
CA LYS A 5 -22.58 -0.08 -20.36
C LYS A 5 -21.60 1.02 -19.95
N PHE A 6 -22.05 2.00 -19.17
CA PHE A 6 -21.18 3.06 -18.65
C PHE A 6 -20.19 2.54 -17.59
N GLU A 7 -20.65 1.64 -16.71
CA GLU A 7 -19.76 0.97 -15.76
C GLU A 7 -18.78 0.01 -16.45
N PHE A 8 -19.17 -0.65 -17.55
CA PHE A 8 -18.23 -1.46 -18.35
C PHE A 8 -17.19 -0.60 -19.09
N MET A 9 -17.59 0.53 -19.68
CA MET A 9 -16.66 1.46 -20.34
C MET A 9 -15.61 2.03 -19.39
N THR A 10 -16.02 2.45 -18.19
CA THR A 10 -15.09 2.98 -17.17
C THR A 10 -14.12 1.91 -16.66
N ARG A 11 -14.56 0.65 -16.59
CA ARG A 11 -13.73 -0.52 -16.22
C ARG A 11 -12.66 -0.88 -17.27
N VAL A 12 -12.97 -0.75 -18.56
CA VAL A 12 -12.02 -1.00 -19.66
C VAL A 12 -10.98 0.13 -19.77
N LEU A 13 -11.38 1.36 -19.46
CA LEU A 13 -10.48 2.53 -19.45
C LEU A 13 -9.33 2.40 -18.45
N ASP A 14 -9.44 1.59 -17.39
CA ASP A 14 -8.39 1.42 -16.38
C ASP A 14 -7.30 0.42 -16.79
N ILE A 15 -7.67 -0.70 -17.44
CA ILE A 15 -6.67 -1.56 -18.09
C ILE A 15 -6.00 -0.76 -19.19
N ILE A 16 -6.78 0.00 -19.96
CA ILE A 16 -6.24 0.91 -20.97
C ILE A 16 -5.33 1.93 -20.31
N TYR A 17 -5.64 2.49 -19.13
CA TYR A 17 -4.75 3.41 -18.41
C TYR A 17 -3.46 2.72 -17.96
N LEU A 18 -3.52 1.52 -17.37
CA LEU A 18 -2.34 0.75 -16.98
C LEU A 18 -1.46 0.41 -18.19
N VAL A 19 -2.08 -0.07 -19.27
CA VAL A 19 -1.39 -0.41 -20.52
C VAL A 19 -0.83 0.84 -21.20
N ILE A 20 -1.59 1.92 -21.29
CA ILE A 20 -1.14 3.21 -21.84
C ILE A 20 -0.01 3.75 -20.98
N MET A 21 -0.13 3.77 -19.65
CA MET A 21 0.93 4.25 -18.78
C MET A 21 2.21 3.46 -19.00
N VAL A 22 2.16 2.12 -18.98
CA VAL A 22 3.32 1.26 -19.26
C VAL A 22 3.89 1.52 -20.65
N VAL A 23 3.06 1.54 -21.69
CA VAL A 23 3.50 1.76 -23.08
C VAL A 23 4.09 3.16 -23.27
N VAL A 24 3.44 4.19 -22.72
CA VAL A 24 3.86 5.59 -22.80
C VAL A 24 5.17 5.79 -22.05
N THR A 25 5.35 5.23 -20.85
CA THR A 25 6.60 5.36 -20.09
C THR A 25 7.75 4.55 -20.69
N GLN A 26 7.46 3.45 -21.40
CA GLN A 26 8.49 2.64 -22.07
C GLN A 26 8.88 3.23 -23.44
N ILE A 27 7.99 3.97 -24.10
CA ILE A 27 8.25 4.61 -25.41
C ILE A 27 8.83 6.03 -25.24
N LEU A 28 8.30 6.82 -24.32
CA LEU A 28 8.82 8.15 -24.02
C LEU A 28 9.94 8.01 -23.00
N SER A 29 11.16 8.41 -23.37
CA SER A 29 12.31 8.53 -22.46
C SER A 29 12.09 9.67 -21.46
N LEU A 30 11.17 9.47 -20.52
CA LEU A 30 10.88 10.43 -19.46
C LEU A 30 12.04 10.49 -18.45
N PRO A 31 12.32 11.66 -17.87
CA PRO A 31 13.24 11.78 -16.74
C PRO A 31 12.86 10.82 -15.60
N GLN A 32 13.86 10.17 -14.99
CA GLN A 32 13.65 9.20 -13.91
C GLN A 32 12.77 9.78 -12.79
N ILE A 33 12.99 11.01 -12.35
CA ILE A 33 12.18 11.63 -11.28
C ILE A 33 10.68 11.65 -11.62
N LEU A 34 10.30 11.87 -12.89
CA LEU A 34 8.90 11.85 -13.30
C LEU A 34 8.35 10.41 -13.29
N LEU A 35 9.13 9.44 -13.75
CA LEU A 35 8.78 8.03 -13.63
C LEU A 35 8.58 7.61 -12.17
N GLY A 36 9.43 8.11 -11.26
CA GLY A 36 9.28 7.97 -9.81
C GLY A 36 7.92 8.44 -9.32
N PHE A 37 7.50 9.66 -9.64
CA PHE A 37 6.18 10.14 -9.24
C PHE A 37 5.02 9.38 -9.90
N LEU A 38 5.16 8.97 -11.16
CA LEU A 38 4.16 8.17 -11.87
C LEU A 38 4.03 6.74 -11.31
N SER A 39 5.06 6.25 -10.64
CA SER A 39 5.09 4.92 -10.03
C SER A 39 4.37 4.85 -8.68
N LEU A 40 4.33 5.96 -7.93
CA LEU A 40 3.75 6.00 -6.58
C LEU A 40 2.31 5.46 -6.53
N PRO A 41 1.38 5.85 -7.42
CA PRO A 41 0.04 5.29 -7.42
C PRO A 41 0.01 3.76 -7.55
N LEU A 42 0.93 3.15 -8.31
CA LEU A 42 0.97 1.70 -8.51
C LEU A 42 1.31 0.95 -7.22
N LEU A 43 2.14 1.54 -6.35
CA LEU A 43 2.49 0.96 -5.05
C LEU A 43 1.28 0.85 -4.11
N ILE A 44 0.24 1.68 -4.30
CA ILE A 44 -1.04 1.55 -3.59
C ILE A 44 -1.99 0.65 -4.38
N ILE A 45 -2.13 0.89 -5.69
CA ILE A 45 -3.14 0.26 -6.52
C ILE A 45 -2.91 -1.25 -6.60
N ILE A 46 -1.66 -1.71 -6.78
CA ILE A 46 -1.38 -3.14 -6.94
C ILE A 46 -1.83 -3.94 -5.70
N PRO A 47 -1.35 -3.66 -4.47
CA PRO A 47 -1.82 -4.39 -3.30
C PRO A 47 -3.33 -4.22 -3.09
N TYR A 48 -3.86 -3.00 -3.22
CA TYR A 48 -5.29 -2.75 -3.10
C TYR A 48 -6.14 -3.65 -4.01
N ARG A 49 -5.76 -3.79 -5.28
CA ARG A 49 -6.46 -4.61 -6.27
C ARG A 49 -6.38 -6.09 -5.97
N VAL A 50 -5.22 -6.56 -5.53
CA VAL A 50 -5.04 -7.95 -5.09
C VAL A 50 -5.96 -8.25 -3.92
N GLY A 51 -6.00 -7.39 -2.90
CA GLY A 51 -6.90 -7.59 -1.76
C GLY A 51 -8.38 -7.51 -2.13
N LEU A 52 -8.76 -6.56 -3.00
CA LEU A 52 -10.13 -6.44 -3.50
C LEU A 52 -10.59 -7.70 -4.25
N ALA A 53 -9.70 -8.31 -5.05
CA ALA A 53 -9.98 -9.58 -5.73
C ALA A 53 -10.20 -10.72 -4.71
N VAL A 54 -9.38 -10.79 -3.67
CA VAL A 54 -9.53 -11.79 -2.60
C VAL A 54 -10.83 -11.59 -1.84
N THR A 55 -11.16 -10.36 -1.44
CA THR A 55 -12.43 -10.10 -0.75
C THR A 55 -13.63 -10.44 -1.62
N PHE A 56 -13.58 -10.13 -2.92
CA PHE A 56 -14.64 -10.52 -3.87
C PHE A 56 -14.81 -12.05 -3.96
N MET A 57 -13.70 -12.80 -3.97
CA MET A 57 -13.73 -14.27 -3.95
C MET A 57 -14.29 -14.81 -2.63
N LEU A 58 -13.94 -14.21 -1.49
CA LEU A 58 -14.47 -14.59 -0.18
C LEU A 58 -15.97 -14.27 -0.04
N GLU A 59 -16.44 -13.16 -0.59
CA GLU A 59 -17.87 -12.81 -0.65
C GLU A 59 -18.66 -13.87 -1.45
N LYS A 60 -18.08 -14.39 -2.54
CA LYS A 60 -18.67 -15.51 -3.30
C LYS A 60 -18.75 -16.82 -2.49
N LEU A 61 -17.91 -16.98 -1.48
CA LEU A 61 -17.94 -18.08 -0.52
C LEU A 61 -18.81 -17.76 0.72
N HIS A 62 -19.63 -16.71 0.67
CA HIS A 62 -20.46 -16.23 1.78
C HIS A 62 -19.69 -15.77 3.03
N ILE A 63 -18.41 -15.43 2.89
CA ILE A 63 -17.59 -14.84 3.95
C ILE A 63 -17.54 -13.33 3.68
N GLY A 64 -18.51 -12.60 4.26
CA GLY A 64 -18.65 -11.15 4.05
C GLY A 64 -17.88 -10.32 5.07
N PHE A 65 -17.09 -9.37 4.58
CA PHE A 65 -16.44 -8.34 5.39
C PHE A 65 -17.03 -6.97 5.00
N HIS A 66 -17.99 -6.48 5.77
CA HIS A 66 -18.59 -5.16 5.55
C HIS A 66 -18.33 -4.26 6.75
N TYR A 67 -17.55 -3.20 6.56
CA TYR A 67 -17.22 -2.27 7.63
C TYR A 67 -17.91 -0.91 7.46
N SER A 68 -17.99 -0.18 8.57
CA SER A 68 -18.74 1.08 8.64
C SER A 68 -18.06 2.26 7.93
N SER A 69 -16.79 2.14 7.51
CA SER A 69 -16.01 3.24 6.93
C SER A 69 -15.31 2.80 5.66
N LYS A 70 -15.57 3.50 4.54
CA LYS A 70 -14.98 3.18 3.23
C LYS A 70 -13.48 3.37 3.17
N LEU A 71 -12.96 4.37 3.89
CA LEU A 71 -11.52 4.62 3.97
C LEU A 71 -10.84 3.46 4.70
N PHE A 72 -11.53 2.85 5.67
CA PHE A 72 -11.07 1.62 6.31
C PHE A 72 -11.15 0.41 5.38
N ASP A 73 -12.23 0.25 4.60
CA ASP A 73 -12.32 -0.83 3.60
C ASP A 73 -11.14 -0.79 2.62
N VAL A 74 -10.77 0.41 2.15
CA VAL A 74 -9.63 0.60 1.26
C VAL A 74 -8.33 0.14 1.91
N PHE A 75 -8.12 0.52 3.17
CA PHE A 75 -6.94 0.13 3.92
C PHE A 75 -6.87 -1.37 4.21
N LEU A 76 -7.98 -1.99 4.58
CA LEU A 76 -8.04 -3.42 4.79
C LEU A 76 -7.73 -4.18 3.50
N GLN A 77 -8.31 -3.76 2.37
CA GLN A 77 -8.03 -4.35 1.06
C GLN A 77 -6.55 -4.21 0.70
N TRP A 78 -5.96 -3.03 0.91
CA TRP A 78 -4.52 -2.86 0.71
C TRP A 78 -3.70 -3.82 1.58
N CYS A 79 -4.02 -3.94 2.87
CA CYS A 79 -3.36 -4.85 3.82
C CYS A 79 -3.45 -6.32 3.39
N LEU A 80 -4.66 -6.78 3.05
CA LEU A 80 -4.90 -8.14 2.56
C LEU A 80 -4.10 -8.41 1.29
N GLY A 81 -4.02 -7.44 0.39
CA GLY A 81 -3.21 -7.53 -0.81
C GLY A 81 -1.72 -7.72 -0.55
N VAL A 82 -1.16 -6.91 0.34
CA VAL A 82 0.25 -7.03 0.78
C VAL A 82 0.52 -8.43 1.36
N LEU A 83 -0.37 -8.92 2.24
CA LEU A 83 -0.24 -10.26 2.83
C LEU A 83 -0.30 -11.36 1.77
N ILE A 84 -1.25 -11.27 0.84
CA ILE A 84 -1.43 -12.28 -0.22
C ILE A 84 -0.24 -12.30 -1.17
N LEU A 85 0.26 -11.13 -1.58
CA LEU A 85 1.47 -11.02 -2.40
C LEU A 85 2.66 -11.70 -1.71
N PHE A 86 2.84 -11.46 -0.42
CA PHE A 86 3.88 -12.11 0.39
C PHE A 86 3.72 -13.63 0.42
N PHE A 87 2.53 -14.14 0.78
CA PHE A 87 2.32 -15.59 0.89
C PHE A 87 2.49 -16.31 -0.45
N VAL A 88 1.98 -15.72 -1.55
CA VAL A 88 2.14 -16.29 -2.89
C VAL A 88 3.62 -16.36 -3.27
N THR A 89 4.37 -15.28 -3.08
CA THR A 89 5.80 -15.26 -3.43
C THR A 89 6.65 -16.15 -2.53
N ALA A 90 6.38 -16.18 -1.23
CA ALA A 90 7.01 -17.11 -0.31
C ALA A 90 6.78 -18.57 -0.71
N THR A 91 5.54 -18.90 -1.12
CA THR A 91 5.19 -20.26 -1.58
C THR A 91 5.91 -20.61 -2.87
N LEU A 92 5.90 -19.71 -3.87
CA LEU A 92 6.61 -19.92 -5.14
C LEU A 92 8.12 -20.10 -4.92
N SER A 93 8.71 -19.29 -4.03
CA SER A 93 10.12 -19.39 -3.65
C SER A 93 10.42 -20.72 -2.96
N TYR A 94 9.59 -21.15 -2.01
CA TYR A 94 9.76 -22.41 -1.31
C TYR A 94 9.80 -23.62 -2.27
N PHE A 95 8.97 -23.60 -3.31
CA PHE A 95 8.97 -24.63 -4.35
C PHE A 95 10.01 -24.40 -5.47
N SER A 96 10.86 -23.37 -5.36
CA SER A 96 11.82 -22.99 -6.41
C SER A 96 11.17 -22.70 -7.78
N LEU A 97 9.93 -22.19 -7.75
CA LEU A 97 9.12 -21.81 -8.92
C LEU A 97 9.01 -20.28 -9.10
N PHE A 98 9.73 -19.52 -8.28
CA PHE A 98 9.64 -18.06 -8.32
C PHE A 98 10.23 -17.51 -9.62
N ASP A 99 9.45 -16.65 -10.28
CA ASP A 99 9.85 -15.80 -11.40
C ASP A 99 9.03 -14.51 -11.30
N VAL A 100 9.68 -13.36 -11.40
CA VAL A 100 9.01 -12.06 -11.27
C VAL A 100 7.95 -11.86 -12.37
N ARG A 101 8.11 -12.51 -13.53
CA ARG A 101 7.14 -12.47 -14.63
C ARG A 101 5.84 -13.17 -14.25
N TRP A 102 5.90 -14.30 -13.54
CA TRP A 102 4.69 -14.98 -13.03
C TRP A 102 3.95 -14.10 -12.02
N LEU A 103 4.69 -13.35 -11.20
CA LEU A 103 4.09 -12.39 -10.27
C LEU A 103 3.41 -11.23 -11.00
N ILE A 104 4.03 -10.69 -12.05
CA ILE A 104 3.40 -9.65 -12.90
C ILE A 104 2.11 -10.18 -13.51
N VAL A 105 2.13 -11.40 -14.08
CA VAL A 105 0.93 -12.06 -14.62
C VAL A 105 -0.14 -12.23 -13.54
N PHE A 106 0.25 -12.69 -12.34
CA PHE A 106 -0.66 -12.81 -11.20
C PHE A 106 -1.32 -11.48 -10.85
N VAL A 107 -0.56 -10.38 -10.79
CA VAL A 107 -1.09 -9.04 -10.54
C VAL A 107 -2.11 -8.66 -11.61
N PHE A 108 -1.82 -8.89 -12.90
CA PHE A 108 -2.79 -8.62 -13.97
C PHE A 108 -4.07 -9.46 -13.84
N VAL A 109 -3.96 -10.74 -13.47
CA VAL A 109 -5.11 -11.62 -13.24
C VAL A 109 -5.96 -11.11 -12.07
N MET A 110 -5.34 -10.77 -10.94
CA MET A 110 -6.05 -10.26 -9.76
C MET A 110 -6.71 -8.91 -10.04
N VAL A 111 -6.00 -8.00 -10.71
CA VAL A 111 -6.58 -6.74 -11.18
C VAL A 111 -7.80 -7.03 -12.04
N SER A 112 -7.71 -7.96 -12.98
CA SER A 112 -8.81 -8.36 -13.87
C SER A 112 -10.03 -8.91 -13.12
N ILE A 113 -9.81 -9.77 -12.13
CA ILE A 113 -10.87 -10.33 -11.27
C ILE A 113 -11.56 -9.23 -10.46
N SER A 114 -10.83 -8.20 -10.04
CA SER A 114 -11.37 -7.08 -9.24
C SER A 114 -12.11 -6.02 -10.08
N ILE A 115 -12.06 -6.10 -11.42
CA ILE A 115 -12.72 -5.14 -12.32
C ILE A 115 -14.23 -4.98 -12.05
N PRO A 116 -15.01 -6.05 -11.81
CA PRO A 116 -16.44 -5.94 -11.56
C PRO A 116 -16.81 -5.10 -10.34
N SER A 117 -15.92 -4.92 -9.36
CA SER A 117 -16.19 -4.19 -8.11
C SER A 117 -15.73 -2.72 -8.14
N PHE A 118 -15.11 -2.26 -9.24
CA PHE A 118 -14.50 -0.92 -9.30
C PHE A 118 -15.48 0.26 -9.39
N SER A 119 -16.79 -0.01 -9.58
CA SER A 119 -17.82 1.02 -9.32
C SER A 119 -17.66 1.65 -7.92
N SER A 120 -16.95 1.00 -7.00
CA SER A 120 -16.71 1.54 -5.67
C SER A 120 -15.69 2.68 -5.66
N LEU A 121 -14.66 2.78 -6.53
CA LEU A 121 -13.52 3.69 -6.28
C LEU A 121 -13.76 5.14 -6.70
N THR A 122 -14.44 5.40 -7.83
CA THR A 122 -14.93 6.76 -8.17
C THR A 122 -16.09 7.20 -7.28
N LYS A 123 -16.93 6.24 -6.84
CA LYS A 123 -17.87 6.45 -5.71
C LYS A 123 -17.14 6.53 -4.36
N CYS A 124 -15.91 6.06 -4.26
CA CYS A 124 -15.07 6.14 -3.07
C CYS A 124 -14.51 7.54 -3.04
N CYS A 125 -13.84 8.05 -4.08
CA CYS A 125 -13.38 9.45 -4.11
C CYS A 125 -14.52 10.46 -3.92
N SER A 126 -15.69 10.24 -4.53
CA SER A 126 -16.85 11.14 -4.36
C SER A 126 -17.65 10.94 -3.06
N LYS A 127 -17.52 9.79 -2.37
CA LYS A 127 -18.15 9.53 -1.05
C LYS A 127 -17.13 9.30 0.08
N LEU A 128 -15.84 9.54 -0.17
CA LEU A 128 -14.73 9.40 0.77
C LEU A 128 -14.86 10.48 1.83
N GLY A 129 -15.67 11.50 1.56
CA GLY A 129 -15.90 12.61 2.45
C GLY A 129 -14.55 13.08 2.99
N LEU A 130 -13.58 13.27 2.07
CA LEU A 130 -12.26 13.82 2.38
C LEU A 130 -12.53 15.14 3.08
N ASN A 131 -12.62 15.04 4.40
CA ASN A 131 -12.95 16.13 5.27
C ASN A 131 -11.74 17.06 5.25
N SER A 132 -11.95 18.36 5.46
CA SER A 132 -10.86 19.34 5.51
C SER A 132 -9.71 18.88 6.43
N PHE A 133 -10.03 18.16 7.50
CA PHE A 133 -9.06 17.53 8.40
C PHE A 133 -8.18 16.45 7.75
N VAL A 134 -8.72 15.57 6.91
CA VAL A 134 -7.90 14.55 6.22
C VAL A 134 -7.00 15.21 5.18
N TYR A 135 -7.51 16.20 4.47
CA TYR A 135 -6.72 16.99 3.52
C TYR A 135 -5.57 17.73 4.22
N LEU A 136 -5.83 18.31 5.40
CA LEU A 136 -4.81 18.96 6.21
C LEU A 136 -3.69 17.98 6.59
N VAL A 137 -4.03 16.77 7.00
CA VAL A 137 -3.03 15.74 7.35
C VAL A 137 -2.22 15.31 6.12
N LEU A 138 -2.85 15.13 4.95
CA LEU A 138 -2.17 14.79 3.70
C LEU A 138 -1.19 15.89 3.27
N VAL A 139 -1.65 17.14 3.23
CA VAL A 139 -0.82 18.30 2.86
C VAL A 139 0.32 18.47 3.86
N ASN A 140 0.05 18.33 5.16
CA ASN A 140 1.08 18.40 6.19
C ASN A 140 2.16 17.32 5.98
N GLY A 141 1.78 16.07 5.70
CA GLY A 141 2.75 15.02 5.37
C GLY A 141 3.62 15.36 4.16
N PHE A 142 3.02 15.91 3.10
CA PHE A 142 3.75 16.30 1.90
C PHE A 142 4.73 17.46 2.18
N VAL A 143 4.28 18.46 2.94
CA VAL A 143 5.11 19.60 3.36
C VAL A 143 6.27 19.15 4.25
N VAL A 144 6.05 18.22 5.18
CA VAL A 144 7.12 17.64 6.01
C VAL A 144 8.18 16.98 5.14
N VAL A 145 7.78 16.15 4.18
CA VAL A 145 8.72 15.51 3.25
C VAL A 145 9.50 16.55 2.46
N LEU A 146 8.84 17.59 1.95
CA LEU A 146 9.52 18.70 1.25
C LEU A 146 10.55 19.40 2.14
N ILE A 147 10.16 19.77 3.37
CA ILE A 147 11.04 20.45 4.34
C ILE A 147 12.26 19.58 4.63
N LEU A 148 12.06 18.32 4.97
CA LEU A 148 13.15 17.40 5.32
C LEU A 148 14.06 17.12 4.12
N ARG A 149 13.50 16.97 2.90
CA ARG A 149 14.28 16.81 1.67
C ARG A 149 15.07 18.07 1.33
N PHE A 150 14.51 19.25 1.57
CA PHE A 150 15.19 20.53 1.37
C PHE A 150 16.40 20.67 2.30
N TYR A 151 16.25 20.32 3.59
CA TYR A 151 17.37 20.31 4.54
C TYR A 151 18.39 19.18 4.30
N SER A 152 18.01 18.17 3.52
CA SER A 152 18.90 17.09 3.08
C SER A 152 19.64 17.43 1.79
N PHE A 153 19.64 18.70 1.37
CA PHE A 153 20.35 19.21 0.22
C PHE A 153 21.62 19.97 0.67
N PRO A 154 22.80 19.74 0.06
CA PRO A 154 23.08 18.98 -1.16
C PRO A 154 23.22 17.46 -0.89
N PRO A 155 23.34 16.62 -1.93
CA PRO A 155 23.61 15.18 -1.77
C PRO A 155 24.72 14.92 -0.75
N PRO A 156 24.66 13.81 0.01
CA PRO A 156 24.32 12.53 -0.58
C PRO A 156 22.86 12.14 -0.40
N PHE A 157 22.34 11.50 -1.45
CA PHE A 157 21.26 10.53 -1.37
C PHE A 157 21.72 9.40 -0.43
N GLN A 158 21.69 9.62 0.88
CA GLN A 158 21.97 8.59 1.87
C GLN A 158 20.65 8.08 2.40
N PRO A 159 19.98 7.17 1.67
CA PRO A 159 18.95 6.37 2.30
C PRO A 159 19.63 5.61 3.46
N GLY A 160 18.88 5.40 4.55
CA GLY A 160 19.42 4.80 5.77
C GLY A 160 20.14 3.46 5.53
N TRP A 161 20.84 2.94 6.52
CA TRP A 161 21.70 1.74 6.35
C TRP A 161 20.93 0.51 5.83
N ASP A 162 19.62 0.45 6.08
CA ASP A 162 18.71 -0.60 5.59
C ASP A 162 18.52 -0.58 4.06
N PHE A 163 18.80 0.54 3.39
CA PHE A 163 18.65 0.68 1.94
C PHE A 163 19.47 -0.31 1.14
N PHE A 164 20.71 -0.61 1.58
CA PHE A 164 21.55 -1.56 0.86
C PHE A 164 20.98 -2.98 0.93
N ALA A 165 20.34 -3.34 2.04
CA ALA A 165 19.65 -4.61 2.17
C ALA A 165 18.39 -4.66 1.28
N GLU A 166 17.60 -3.58 1.26
CA GLU A 166 16.43 -3.45 0.39
C GLU A 166 16.83 -3.45 -1.10
N MET A 167 17.90 -2.74 -1.47
CA MET A 167 18.46 -2.71 -2.82
C MET A 167 18.99 -4.08 -3.26
N SER A 168 19.68 -4.80 -2.36
CA SER A 168 20.19 -6.14 -2.62
C SER A 168 19.04 -7.11 -2.90
N MET A 169 17.99 -7.07 -2.08
CA MET A 169 16.79 -7.89 -2.27
C MET A 169 16.04 -7.52 -3.56
N TYR A 170 15.88 -6.22 -3.83
CA TYR A 170 15.31 -5.71 -5.07
C TYR A 170 16.09 -6.22 -6.30
N ASN A 171 17.42 -6.13 -6.28
CA ASN A 171 18.25 -6.56 -7.40
C ASN A 171 18.10 -8.07 -7.65
N LYS A 172 18.07 -8.88 -6.59
CA LYS A 172 17.83 -10.32 -6.70
C LYS A 172 16.47 -10.63 -7.31
N ILE A 173 15.43 -9.87 -6.96
CA ILE A 173 14.08 -10.05 -7.51
C ILE A 173 14.07 -9.69 -9.00
N CYS A 174 14.61 -8.53 -9.37
CA CYS A 174 14.53 -8.00 -10.73
C CYS A 174 15.49 -8.66 -11.72
N TYR A 175 16.71 -8.99 -11.28
CA TYR A 175 17.77 -9.46 -12.17
C TYR A 175 18.06 -10.96 -12.02
N ASP A 176 17.97 -11.49 -10.79
CA ASP A 176 18.29 -12.90 -10.52
C ASP A 176 17.04 -13.79 -10.47
N ASN A 177 15.83 -13.22 -10.62
CA ASN A 177 14.55 -13.92 -10.42
C ASN A 177 14.54 -14.74 -9.13
N PHE A 178 15.05 -14.13 -8.05
CA PHE A 178 15.19 -14.78 -6.76
C PHE A 178 14.44 -14.01 -5.68
N PHE A 179 13.66 -14.75 -4.89
CA PHE A 179 13.01 -14.25 -3.70
C PHE A 179 13.27 -15.23 -2.56
N SER A 180 13.58 -14.72 -1.39
CA SER A 180 13.70 -15.51 -0.16
C SER A 180 13.05 -14.75 1.00
N VAL A 181 12.32 -15.48 1.84
CA VAL A 181 11.80 -14.96 3.11
C VAL A 181 12.93 -14.74 4.12
N ASN A 182 14.00 -15.54 4.00
CA ASN A 182 15.18 -15.44 4.86
C ASN A 182 16.22 -14.52 4.23
N THR A 183 16.64 -13.48 4.94
CA THR A 183 17.82 -12.68 4.62
C THR A 183 19.09 -13.46 5.00
N VAL A 184 19.42 -14.50 4.23
CA VAL A 184 20.60 -15.34 4.50
C VAL A 184 21.91 -14.56 4.28
N ASP A 185 21.86 -13.48 3.50
CA ASP A 185 23.06 -12.86 2.93
C ASP A 185 23.86 -11.94 3.85
N TYR A 186 23.35 -11.59 5.05
CA TYR A 186 24.06 -10.62 5.92
C TYR A 186 24.34 -11.10 7.35
N SER A 187 23.81 -12.24 7.78
CA SER A 187 24.16 -12.80 9.10
C SER A 187 23.77 -14.27 9.21
N ALA A 188 24.53 -15.05 9.97
CA ALA A 188 24.19 -16.43 10.36
C ALA A 188 22.88 -16.54 11.19
N THR A 189 22.26 -15.41 11.53
CA THR A 189 20.96 -15.36 12.20
C THR A 189 19.84 -15.21 11.18
N ILE A 190 18.91 -16.17 11.18
CA ILE A 190 17.62 -16.05 10.48
C ILE A 190 16.86 -14.89 11.12
N ARG A 191 16.87 -13.72 10.49
CA ARG A 191 15.94 -12.64 10.86
C ARG A 191 14.64 -12.85 10.11
N PHE A 192 13.63 -13.31 10.84
CA PHE A 192 12.24 -13.28 10.36
C PHE A 192 11.76 -11.82 10.44
N ASP A 193 12.12 -11.02 9.43
CA ASP A 193 11.62 -9.66 9.30
C ASP A 193 10.63 -9.59 8.14
N PHE A 194 9.34 -9.51 8.48
CA PHE A 194 8.25 -9.35 7.49
C PHE A 194 8.43 -8.09 6.64
N LYS A 195 9.20 -7.08 7.11
CA LYS A 195 9.59 -5.89 6.35
C LYS A 195 10.41 -6.24 5.11
N SER A 196 11.32 -7.19 5.25
CA SER A 196 12.49 -7.31 4.38
C SER A 196 12.21 -7.78 2.95
N PRO A 197 11.13 -8.54 2.63
CA PRO A 197 10.93 -9.00 1.26
C PRO A 197 9.74 -8.35 0.53
N VAL A 198 8.72 -7.81 1.21
CA VAL A 198 7.44 -7.43 0.55
C VAL A 198 7.51 -6.09 -0.16
N PHE A 199 8.09 -5.06 0.46
CA PHE A 199 8.24 -3.75 -0.18
C PHE A 199 9.20 -3.81 -1.37
N PRO A 200 10.40 -4.42 -1.25
CA PRO A 200 11.28 -4.63 -2.40
C PRO A 200 10.62 -5.43 -3.54
N LEU A 201 9.70 -6.35 -3.21
CA LEU A 201 8.93 -7.08 -4.21
C LEU A 201 7.96 -6.19 -4.99
N ILE A 202 7.18 -5.36 -4.29
CA ILE A 202 6.23 -4.44 -4.93
C ILE A 202 7.00 -3.39 -5.75
N GLU A 203 8.10 -2.87 -5.21
CA GLU A 203 9.01 -1.94 -5.91
C GLU A 203 9.63 -2.58 -7.15
N GLY A 204 10.04 -3.86 -7.07
CA GLY A 204 10.56 -4.63 -8.20
C GLY A 204 9.53 -4.78 -9.33
N VAL A 205 8.29 -5.15 -8.98
CA VAL A 205 7.18 -5.23 -9.95
C VAL A 205 6.94 -3.87 -10.62
N VAL A 206 6.87 -2.79 -9.84
CA VAL A 206 6.61 -1.45 -10.37
C VAL A 206 7.77 -0.93 -11.22
N SER A 207 9.01 -1.18 -10.80
CA SER A 207 10.20 -0.84 -11.58
C SER A 207 10.20 -1.53 -12.93
N LEU A 208 9.96 -2.84 -12.98
CA LEU A 208 9.93 -3.58 -14.24
C LEU A 208 8.81 -3.10 -15.17
N LEU A 209 7.67 -2.69 -14.63
CA LEU A 209 6.55 -2.16 -15.42
C LEU A 209 6.88 -0.79 -16.04
N LEU A 210 7.47 0.13 -15.27
CA LEU A 210 7.66 1.53 -15.70
C LEU A 210 9.08 1.90 -16.12
N GLY A 211 10.05 1.01 -15.95
CA GLY A 211 11.46 1.28 -16.22
C GLY A 211 12.09 2.30 -15.27
N VAL A 212 11.57 2.42 -14.04
CA VAL A 212 12.07 3.36 -13.03
C VAL A 212 13.16 2.72 -12.18
N ASP A 213 14.26 3.41 -11.94
CA ASP A 213 15.33 2.88 -11.09
C ASP A 213 14.97 2.86 -9.59
N PHE A 214 15.56 1.93 -8.86
CA PHE A 214 15.30 1.74 -7.43
C PHE A 214 15.61 2.99 -6.59
N LEU A 215 16.69 3.71 -6.91
CA LEU A 215 17.08 4.90 -6.14
C LEU A 215 16.02 6.00 -6.28
N THR A 216 15.52 6.21 -7.49
CA THR A 216 14.43 7.13 -7.79
C THR A 216 13.14 6.74 -7.08
N LEU A 217 12.81 5.44 -7.05
CA LEU A 217 11.66 4.92 -6.28
C LEU A 217 11.80 5.27 -4.80
N CYS A 218 12.91 4.89 -4.15
CA CYS A 218 13.13 5.17 -2.74
C CYS A 218 13.17 6.67 -2.44
N TRP A 219 13.62 7.50 -3.39
CA TRP A 219 13.64 8.94 -3.21
C TRP A 219 12.22 9.53 -3.23
N THR A 220 11.38 9.08 -4.15
CA THR A 220 10.00 9.57 -4.32
C THR A 220 9.01 8.94 -3.33
N LEU A 221 9.27 7.73 -2.84
CA LEU A 221 8.37 6.96 -1.99
C LEU A 221 7.86 7.69 -0.72
N PRO A 222 8.70 8.44 0.02
CA PRO A 222 8.23 9.18 1.18
C PRO A 222 7.15 10.22 0.88
N PHE A 223 7.12 10.80 -0.33
CA PHE A 223 6.08 11.77 -0.72
C PHE A 223 4.68 11.17 -0.75
N MET A 224 4.57 9.84 -0.76
CA MET A 224 3.30 9.13 -0.67
C MET A 224 3.09 8.51 0.70
N MET A 225 4.09 7.78 1.20
CA MET A 225 3.91 6.97 2.41
C MET A 225 3.82 7.79 3.70
N VAL A 226 4.56 8.91 3.81
CA VAL A 226 4.47 9.78 5.00
C VAL A 226 3.08 10.43 5.13
N PRO A 227 2.49 11.03 4.07
CA PRO A 227 1.09 11.45 4.11
C PRO A 227 0.11 10.34 4.49
N LEU A 228 0.27 9.14 3.91
CA LEU A 228 -0.59 7.99 4.22
C LEU A 228 -0.48 7.59 5.69
N PHE A 229 0.72 7.54 6.25
CA PHE A 229 0.94 7.27 7.66
C PHE A 229 0.18 8.25 8.57
N GLY A 230 0.22 9.54 8.25
CA GLY A 230 -0.59 10.54 8.95
C GLY A 230 -2.09 10.24 8.87
N VAL A 231 -2.59 9.85 7.69
CA VAL A 231 -4.01 9.47 7.50
C VAL A 231 -4.36 8.18 8.26
N PHE A 232 -3.43 7.23 8.40
CA PHE A 232 -3.63 6.03 9.22
C PHE A 232 -3.81 6.38 10.69
N ILE A 233 -2.93 7.22 11.24
CA ILE A 233 -3.03 7.69 12.63
C ILE A 233 -4.31 8.50 12.83
N TYR A 234 -4.67 9.36 11.88
CA TYR A 234 -5.96 10.06 11.89
C TYR A 234 -7.12 9.08 12.00
N THR A 235 -7.14 8.03 11.17
CA THR A 235 -8.25 7.08 11.10
C THR A 235 -8.35 6.25 12.38
N MET A 236 -7.21 5.79 12.91
CA MET A 236 -7.15 5.06 14.17
C MET A 236 -7.63 5.93 15.34
N THR A 237 -7.12 7.15 15.45
CA THR A 237 -7.52 8.09 16.51
C THR A 237 -9.01 8.45 16.40
N MET A 238 -9.53 8.61 15.18
CA MET A 238 -10.94 8.91 14.95
C MET A 238 -11.83 7.75 15.40
N LYS A 239 -11.38 6.50 15.20
CA LYS A 239 -12.08 5.32 15.70
C LYS A 239 -12.06 5.20 17.22
N MET A 240 -10.95 5.56 17.86
CA MET A 240 -10.82 5.47 19.32
C MET A 240 -11.54 6.61 20.05
N THR A 241 -11.52 7.83 19.50
CA THR A 241 -11.96 9.04 20.20
C THR A 241 -13.27 9.62 19.68
N GLY A 242 -13.64 9.33 18.42
CA GLY A 242 -14.76 9.98 17.75
C GLY A 242 -14.56 11.48 17.48
N ASN A 243 -13.39 12.06 17.79
CA ASN A 243 -13.13 13.49 17.70
C ASN A 243 -12.22 13.84 16.50
N LYS A 244 -12.76 14.59 15.55
CA LYS A 244 -12.08 14.99 14.30
C LYS A 244 -10.86 15.87 14.54
N VAL A 245 -10.91 16.78 15.53
CA VAL A 245 -9.81 17.71 15.83
C VAL A 245 -8.66 16.96 16.47
N ALA A 246 -8.93 16.16 17.50
CA ALA A 246 -7.92 15.33 18.16
C ALA A 246 -7.26 14.37 17.15
N SER A 247 -8.05 13.78 16.25
CA SER A 247 -7.55 12.88 15.20
C SER A 247 -6.67 13.60 14.19
N SER A 248 -7.04 14.82 13.79
CA SER A 248 -6.22 15.65 12.92
C SER A 248 -4.91 16.05 13.57
N LEU A 249 -4.94 16.47 14.84
CA LEU A 249 -3.73 16.80 15.59
C LEU A 249 -2.82 15.58 15.72
N ALA A 250 -3.37 14.41 16.04
CA ALA A 250 -2.61 13.16 16.12
C ALA A 250 -1.95 12.81 14.78
N GLY A 251 -2.70 12.83 13.67
CA GLY A 251 -2.16 12.56 12.34
C GLY A 251 -1.10 13.59 11.91
N THR A 252 -1.34 14.87 12.21
CA THR A 252 -0.36 15.94 12.00
C THR A 252 0.89 15.67 12.80
N PHE A 253 0.83 15.54 14.13
CA PHE A 253 2.02 15.32 14.94
C PHE A 253 2.76 14.03 14.57
N ALA A 254 2.06 12.96 14.23
CA ALA A 254 2.67 11.68 13.90
C ALA A 254 3.66 11.78 12.72
N VAL A 255 3.31 12.50 11.65
CA VAL A 255 4.24 12.65 10.51
C VAL A 255 5.49 13.46 10.88
N TRP A 256 5.46 14.26 11.94
CA TRP A 256 6.63 14.97 12.48
C TRP A 256 7.45 14.11 13.47
N THR A 257 6.92 13.01 14.02
CA THR A 257 7.64 12.22 15.03
C THR A 257 8.69 11.25 14.47
N GLY A 258 8.63 10.92 13.17
CA GLY A 258 9.43 9.83 12.59
C GLY A 258 10.88 10.17 12.23
N ASP A 259 11.17 11.41 11.79
CA ASP A 259 12.36 11.65 10.95
C ASP A 259 13.22 12.87 11.34
N PHE A 260 12.88 13.64 12.39
CA PHE A 260 13.68 14.83 12.78
C PHE A 260 15.02 14.50 13.42
N SER A 261 15.18 13.30 13.99
CA SER A 261 16.47 12.89 14.55
C SER A 261 17.46 12.43 13.47
N ARG A 262 16.99 12.13 12.25
CA ARG A 262 17.81 11.68 11.11
C ARG A 262 17.24 12.20 9.76
N PRO A 263 17.22 13.52 9.55
CA PRO A 263 16.57 14.13 8.39
C PRO A 263 17.12 13.64 7.04
N SER A 264 18.41 13.26 6.98
CA SER A 264 19.04 12.67 5.79
C SER A 264 18.47 11.31 5.38
N GLN A 265 17.81 10.60 6.30
CA GLN A 265 17.39 9.21 6.14
C GLN A 265 15.90 9.04 5.90
N ILE A 266 15.13 10.09 5.55
CA ILE A 266 13.64 10.04 5.45
C ILE A 266 13.21 8.69 4.92
N LEU A 267 12.75 7.85 5.84
CA LEU A 267 12.37 6.51 5.50
C LEU A 267 10.97 6.60 4.90
N PRO A 268 10.61 5.72 3.97
CA PRO A 268 9.25 5.65 3.45
C PRO A 268 8.21 5.26 4.52
N GLN A 269 8.54 5.18 5.81
CA GLN A 269 7.64 4.86 6.94
C GLN A 269 6.77 3.60 6.75
N GLN A 270 7.17 2.73 5.82
CA GLN A 270 6.44 1.52 5.42
C GLN A 270 6.25 0.53 6.58
N THR A 271 7.23 0.44 7.47
CA THR A 271 7.16 -0.30 8.73
C THR A 271 6.21 0.34 9.73
N ALA A 272 6.23 1.67 9.86
CA ALA A 272 5.35 2.38 10.77
C ALA A 272 3.88 2.24 10.34
N ILE A 273 3.61 2.24 9.02
CA ILE A 273 2.30 1.92 8.47
C ILE A 273 1.89 0.49 8.89
N ALA A 274 2.74 -0.52 8.67
CA ALA A 274 2.41 -1.89 9.06
C ALA A 274 2.15 -2.03 10.58
N VAL A 275 2.95 -1.38 11.42
CA VAL A 275 2.83 -1.40 12.89
C VAL A 275 1.55 -0.71 13.38
N VAL A 276 1.06 0.31 12.67
CA VAL A 276 -0.22 0.98 12.99
C VAL A 276 -1.40 0.18 12.43
N MET A 277 -1.24 -0.43 11.26
CA MET A 277 -2.31 -1.15 10.58
C MET A 277 -2.68 -2.46 11.28
N ILE A 278 -1.72 -3.25 11.75
CA ILE A 278 -2.00 -4.54 12.39
C ILE A 278 -2.90 -4.39 13.63
N PRO A 279 -2.60 -3.51 14.61
CA PRO A 279 -3.47 -3.28 15.76
C PRO A 279 -4.85 -2.76 15.35
N LEU A 280 -4.93 -1.89 14.33
CA LEU A 280 -6.19 -1.34 13.85
C LEU A 280 -7.09 -2.44 13.25
N VAL A 281 -6.51 -3.34 12.43
CA VAL A 281 -7.22 -4.47 11.86
C VAL A 281 -7.69 -5.43 12.96
N ILE A 282 -6.82 -5.78 13.91
CA ILE A 282 -7.17 -6.65 15.05
C ILE A 282 -8.30 -6.06 15.88
N ALA A 283 -8.19 -4.78 16.26
CA ALA A 283 -9.21 -4.09 17.07
C ALA A 283 -10.59 -4.10 16.40
N ILE A 284 -10.62 -4.02 15.06
CA ILE A 284 -11.86 -3.96 14.30
C ILE A 284 -12.46 -5.35 14.06
N VAL A 285 -11.64 -6.35 13.72
CA VAL A 285 -12.09 -7.75 13.67
C VAL A 285 -12.69 -8.16 15.02
N TRP A 286 -12.04 -7.76 16.12
CA TRP A 286 -12.54 -7.99 17.47
C TRP A 286 -13.89 -7.29 17.73
N GLN A 287 -14.05 -6.02 17.33
CA GLN A 287 -15.31 -5.28 17.48
C GLN A 287 -16.46 -5.92 16.69
N GLU A 288 -16.21 -6.37 15.46
CA GLU A 288 -17.24 -7.00 14.63
C GLU A 288 -17.59 -8.39 15.14
N TYR A 289 -16.61 -9.19 15.60
CA TYR A 289 -16.86 -10.46 16.28
C TYR A 289 -17.79 -10.26 17.49
N LYS A 290 -17.49 -9.26 18.33
CA LYS A 290 -18.29 -8.96 19.53
C LYS A 290 -19.73 -8.53 19.20
N LYS A 291 -19.94 -7.82 18.07
CA LYS A 291 -21.29 -7.48 17.59
C LYS A 291 -22.07 -8.71 17.12
N GLN A 292 -21.41 -9.64 16.42
CA GLN A 292 -22.05 -10.89 15.99
C GLN A 292 -22.44 -11.77 17.19
N GLU A 293 -21.58 -11.84 18.21
CA GLU A 293 -21.86 -12.52 19.47
C GLU A 293 -23.06 -11.89 20.20
N MET A 294 -23.12 -10.56 20.31
CA MET A 294 -24.26 -9.85 20.91
C MET A 294 -25.58 -10.02 20.14
N ASN A 295 -25.54 -10.26 18.82
CA ASN A 295 -26.73 -10.49 18.00
C ASN A 295 -27.18 -11.96 17.98
N THR A 296 -26.31 -12.90 18.40
CA THR A 296 -26.62 -14.34 18.48
C THR A 296 -27.06 -14.77 19.88
N PHE A 297 -26.83 -13.96 20.92
CA PHE A 297 -27.54 -14.12 22.19
C PHE A 297 -29.01 -13.74 21.99
N PRO A 298 -29.97 -14.68 22.15
CA PRO A 298 -31.37 -14.32 22.15
C PRO A 298 -31.56 -13.30 23.27
N LYS A 299 -32.22 -12.18 22.96
CA LYS A 299 -32.78 -11.30 23.98
C LYS A 299 -33.61 -12.21 24.89
N LEU A 300 -33.06 -12.55 26.06
CA LEU A 300 -33.83 -13.08 27.17
C LEU A 300 -34.82 -11.95 27.50
N ILE A 301 -36.02 -12.11 26.97
CA ILE A 301 -37.18 -11.32 27.31
C ILE A 301 -37.38 -11.55 28.81
N VAL A 302 -37.06 -10.53 29.60
CA VAL A 302 -37.53 -10.38 30.98
C VAL A 302 -38.59 -9.30 30.95
#